data_AF-A0A1G0PCC4-F1
#
_entry.id   AF-A0A1G0PCC4-F1
#
_cell.length_a   1.000
_cell.length_b   1.000
_cell.length_c   1.000
_cell.angle_alpha   90.00
_cell.angle_beta   90.00
_cell.angle_gamma   90.00
#
_symmetry.space_group_name_H-M   'P 1'
#
loop_
_entity.id
_entity.type
_entity.pdbx_description
1 polymer ?
#
loop_
_entity_poly.entity_id
_entity_poly.type
_entity_poly.pdbx_seq_one_letter_code
_entity_poly.pdbx_strand_id
1 'polypeptide(L)' 'MHRMEGVHMRKLILSIATVGALGMAPAPVPADAAVAGRCLDGVIADCNEDFPNTDERLIAIRGWCYMIRSAWCWF' A
#
# COMPACT_ATOMS: atom_id res chain seq x y z
N MET A 1 -19.25 3.83 -42.11
CA MET A 1 -18.93 2.61 -41.33
C MET A 1 -18.47 3.02 -39.94
N HIS A 2 -19.35 3.12 -38.93
CA HIS A 2 -18.96 3.30 -37.52
C HIS A 2 -20.05 2.69 -36.63
N ARG A 3 -19.97 1.38 -36.38
CA ARG A 3 -20.84 0.66 -35.45
C ARG A 3 -20.10 -0.53 -34.84
N MET A 4 -19.02 -0.26 -34.10
CA MET A 4 -18.28 -1.27 -33.34
C MET A 4 -17.86 -0.81 -31.93
N GLU A 5 -18.44 0.27 -31.39
CA GLU A 5 -18.00 0.84 -30.09
C GLU A 5 -18.70 0.20 -28.87
N GLY A 6 -19.97 -0.24 -29.02
CA GLY A 6 -20.77 -0.71 -27.88
C GLY A 6 -20.36 -2.06 -27.28
N VAL A 7 -19.84 -2.99 -28.10
CA VAL A 7 -19.50 -4.34 -27.62
C VAL A 7 -18.16 -4.34 -26.86
N HIS A 8 -17.21 -3.50 -27.28
CA HIS A 8 -15.90 -3.42 -26.62
C HIS A 8 -15.97 -2.69 -25.28
N MET A 9 -16.75 -1.62 -25.17
CA MET A 9 -16.87 -0.87 -23.92
C MET A 9 -17.53 -1.69 -22.81
N ARG A 10 -18.54 -2.52 -23.15
CA ARG A 10 -19.19 -3.41 -22.18
C ARG A 10 -18.25 -4.50 -21.65
N LYS A 11 -17.38 -5.05 -22.50
CA LYS A 11 -16.34 -6.01 -22.08
C LYS A 11 -15.34 -5.34 -21.16
N LEU A 12 -14.89 -4.11 -21.48
CA LEU A 12 -13.96 -3.36 -20.64
C LEU A 12 -14.52 -3.11 -19.23
N ILE A 13 -15.78 -2.69 -19.12
CA ILE A 13 -16.44 -2.42 -17.85
C ILE A 13 -16.57 -3.70 -17.01
N LEU A 14 -16.91 -4.82 -17.64
CA LEU A 14 -16.99 -6.12 -16.96
C LEU A 14 -15.61 -6.55 -16.44
N SER A 15 -14.54 -6.37 -17.21
CA SER A 15 -13.17 -6.68 -16.77
C SER A 15 -12.76 -5.84 -15.54
N ILE A 16 -13.06 -4.54 -15.56
CA ILE A 16 -12.75 -3.63 -14.44
C ILE A 16 -13.54 -4.04 -13.19
N ALA A 17 -14.82 -4.40 -13.34
CA ALA A 17 -15.66 -4.84 -12.23
C ALA A 17 -15.13 -6.15 -11.61
N THR A 18 -14.66 -7.11 -12.43
CA THR A 18 -14.12 -8.37 -11.91
C THR A 18 -12.79 -8.20 -11.17
N VAL A 19 -11.91 -7.29 -11.61
CA VAL A 19 -10.66 -6.96 -10.90
C VAL A 19 -10.96 -6.20 -9.61
N GLY A 20 -11.91 -5.26 -9.65
CA GLY A 20 -12.36 -4.53 -8.45
C GLY A 20 -12.95 -5.45 -7.37
N ALA A 21 -13.71 -6.49 -7.77
CA ALA A 21 -14.26 -7.46 -6.84
C ALA A 21 -13.17 -8.34 -6.16
N LEU A 22 -12.10 -8.69 -6.87
CA LEU A 22 -10.95 -9.40 -6.29
C LEU A 22 -10.15 -8.53 -5.32
N GLY A 23 -10.10 -7.21 -5.54
CA GLY A 23 -9.46 -6.26 -4.63
C GLY A 23 -10.24 -5.96 -3.34
N MET A 24 -11.53 -6.34 -3.27
CA MET A 24 -12.37 -6.17 -2.07
C MET A 24 -12.48 -7.44 -1.22
N ALA A 25 -12.01 -8.59 -1.71
CA ALA A 25 -11.87 -9.78 -0.89
C ALA A 25 -10.69 -9.56 0.08
N PRO A 26 -10.84 -9.76 1.40
CA PRO A 26 -9.71 -9.72 2.30
C PRO A 26 -8.76 -10.84 1.89
N ALA A 27 -7.64 -10.48 1.25
CA ALA A 27 -6.58 -11.44 0.99
C ALA A 27 -6.18 -12.04 2.34
N PRO A 28 -6.04 -13.37 2.46
CA PRO A 28 -5.44 -13.95 3.65
C PRO A 28 -4.03 -13.40 3.75
N VAL A 29 -3.85 -12.40 4.61
CA VAL A 29 -2.53 -11.91 4.97
C VAL A 29 -1.85 -13.10 5.66
N PRO A 30 -0.70 -13.58 5.15
CA PRO A 30 0.05 -14.60 5.87
C PRO A 30 0.29 -14.08 7.30
N ALA A 31 0.32 -14.96 8.30
CA ALA A 31 0.51 -14.55 9.70
C ALA A 31 1.75 -13.64 9.86
N ASP A 32 2.74 -13.88 9.03
CA ASP A 32 3.99 -13.14 8.86
C ASP A 32 3.75 -11.69 8.41
N ALA A 33 2.72 -11.42 7.60
CA ALA A 33 2.31 -10.07 7.21
C ALA A 33 1.57 -9.34 8.34
N ALA A 34 0.87 -10.05 9.23
CA ALA A 34 0.26 -9.44 10.42
C ALA A 34 1.29 -9.13 11.52
N VAL A 35 2.37 -9.90 11.61
CA VAL A 35 3.51 -9.63 12.50
C VAL A 35 4.38 -8.51 11.91
N ALA A 36 4.71 -8.58 10.62
CA ALA A 36 5.40 -7.50 9.92
C ALA A 36 4.59 -6.21 9.96
N GLY A 37 3.26 -6.26 9.86
CA GLY A 37 2.37 -5.11 10.01
C GLY A 37 2.50 -4.44 11.38
N ARG A 38 2.47 -5.20 12.48
CA ARG A 38 2.66 -4.66 13.83
C ARG A 38 4.06 -4.09 14.05
N CYS A 39 5.10 -4.71 13.47
CA CYS A 39 6.45 -4.16 13.52
C CYS A 39 6.54 -2.85 12.73
N LEU A 40 5.96 -2.81 11.53
CA LEU A 40 5.96 -1.63 10.66
C LEU A 40 5.22 -0.45 11.32
N ASP A 41 4.08 -0.72 11.97
CA ASP A 41 3.33 0.30 12.71
C ASP A 41 4.17 0.91 13.85
N GLY A 42 4.93 0.07 14.57
CA GLY A 42 5.88 0.52 15.60
C GLY A 42 7.00 1.38 15.01
N VAL A 43 7.58 0.96 13.89
CA VAL A 43 8.61 1.74 13.17
C VAL A 43 8.07 3.10 12.73
N ILE A 44 6.84 3.15 12.23
CA ILE A 44 6.21 4.40 11.81
C ILE A 44 6.02 5.33 13.00
N ALA A 45 5.55 4.81 14.13
CA ALA A 45 5.38 5.58 15.37
C ALA A 45 6.71 6.16 15.86
N ASP A 46 7.74 5.32 16.00
CA ASP A 46 9.06 5.75 16.48
C ASP A 46 9.71 6.78 15.55
N CYS A 47 9.67 6.53 14.23
CA CYS A 47 10.28 7.46 13.26
C CYS A 47 9.53 8.80 13.18
N ASN A 48 8.22 8.82 13.48
CA ASN A 48 7.44 10.06 13.58
C ASN A 48 7.69 10.80 14.89
N GLU A 49 8.00 10.09 15.98
CA GLU A 49 8.42 10.69 17.25
C GLU A 49 9.81 11.34 17.11
N ASP A 50 10.77 10.60 16.53
CA ASP A 50 12.15 11.08 16.30
C ASP A 50 12.19 12.21 15.25
N PHE A 51 11.37 12.13 14.20
CA PHE A 51 11.37 13.05 13.06
C PHE A 51 9.94 13.50 12.70
N PRO A 52 9.37 14.48 13.43
CA PRO A 52 7.96 14.83 13.30
C PRO A 52 7.53 15.20 11.87
N ASN A 53 6.36 14.70 11.48
CA ASN A 53 5.77 14.94 10.16
C ASN A 53 5.42 16.40 9.87
N THR A 54 5.40 17.24 10.91
CA THR A 54 5.17 18.68 10.84
C THR A 54 6.40 19.48 10.43
N ASP A 55 7.60 18.91 10.48
CA ASP A 55 8.83 19.58 10.06
C ASP A 55 9.25 19.11 8.65
N GLU A 56 9.13 20.01 7.68
CA GLU A 56 9.50 19.75 6.28
C GLU A 56 11.01 19.52 6.09
N ARG A 57 11.86 20.07 6.96
CA ARG A 57 13.31 19.91 6.87
C ARG A 57 13.76 18.49 7.24
N LEU A 58 12.91 17.77 7.97
CA LEU A 58 13.18 16.41 8.45
C LEU A 58 12.60 15.31 7.53
N ILE A 59 11.93 15.66 6.42
CA ILE A 59 11.32 14.69 5.49
C ILE A 59 12.32 13.63 5.03
N ALA A 60 13.53 14.06 4.64
CA ALA A 60 14.55 13.14 4.13
C ALA A 60 15.05 12.17 5.22
N ILE A 61 15.24 12.66 6.45
CA ILE A 61 15.73 11.86 7.57
C ILE A 61 14.63 10.91 8.06
N ARG A 62 13.37 11.36 8.10
CA ARG A 62 12.21 10.52 8.38
C ARG A 62 12.07 9.39 7.35
N GLY A 63 12.19 9.71 6.06
CA GLY A 63 12.17 8.71 4.99
C GLY A 63 13.29 7.67 5.13
N TRP A 64 14.48 8.11 5.51
CA TRP A 64 15.60 7.22 5.82
C TRP A 64 15.32 6.32 7.03
N CYS A 65 14.74 6.86 8.10
CA CYS A 65 14.34 6.11 9.29
C CYS A 65 13.37 4.98 8.93
N TYR A 66 12.34 5.27 8.13
CA TYR A 66 11.41 4.25 7.65
C TYR A 66 12.13 3.15 6.87
N MET A 67 13.02 3.50 5.93
CA MET A 67 13.71 2.50 5.12
C MET A 67 14.56 1.54 5.96
N ILE A 68 15.36 2.06 6.88
CA ILE A 68 16.29 1.24 7.67
C ILE A 68 15.53 0.40 8.69
N ARG A 69 14.62 1.02 9.46
CA ARG A 69 13.92 0.29 10.53
C ARG A 69 12.86 -0.66 10.00
N SER A 70 12.24 -0.35 8.86
CA SER A 70 11.32 -1.30 8.22
C SER A 70 12.06 -2.56 7.76
N ALA A 71 13.34 -2.47 7.39
CA ALA A 71 14.14 -3.64 7.03
C ALA A 71 14.25 -4.64 8.20
N TRP A 72 14.25 -4.18 9.45
CA TRP A 72 14.26 -5.04 10.64
C TRP A 72 12.93 -5.78 10.85
N CYS A 73 11.85 -5.37 10.20
CA CYS A 73 10.58 -6.09 10.25
C CYS A 73 10.51 -7.30 9.30
N TRP A 74 11.54 -7.50 8.47
CA TRP A 74 11.65 -8.61 7.53
C TRP A 74 12.66 -9.70 7.96
N PHE A 75 13.36 -9.51 9.08
CA PHE A 75 14.34 -10.43 9.66
C PHE A 75 13.95 -10.83 11.07
#